data_AF-A0A2Z6USS4-F1
#
_entry.id   AF-A0A2Z6USS4-F1
#
_cell.length_a   1.000
_cell.length_b   1.000
_cell.length_c   1.000
_cell.angle_alpha   90.00
_cell.angle_beta   90.00
_cell.angle_gamma   90.00
#
_symmetry.space_group_name_H-M   'P 1'
#
loop_
_entity.id
_entity.type
_entity.pdbx_description
1 polymer ?
#
loop_
_entity_poly.entity_id
_entity_poly.type
_entity_poly.pdbx_seq_one_letter_code
_entity_poly.pdbx_strand_id
1 'polypeptide(L)'
;MSKVRYVFDTNVIISSLLFEGSNPDLAIRYALQNGNILFSLELIEEIDEVLSRAKFRKYITDEEREEFLDSFIDRGILIEVVDVVKECRDAKDDKILELW
;
A
#
# COMPACT_ATOMS: atom_id res chain seq x y z
N MET A 1 -13.74 21.17 -2.52
CA MET A 1 -14.27 19.85 -2.10
C MET A 1 -13.07 19.00 -1.70
N SER A 2 -13.09 18.31 -0.57
CA SER A 2 -12.01 17.38 -0.21
C SER A 2 -11.98 16.22 -1.19
N LYS A 3 -10.80 15.90 -1.74
CA LYS A 3 -10.63 14.67 -2.53
C LYS A 3 -10.96 13.45 -1.67
N VAL A 4 -11.54 12.42 -2.29
CA VAL A 4 -11.78 11.13 -1.64
C VAL A 4 -10.44 10.55 -1.17
N ARG A 5 -10.43 9.95 0.01
CA ARG A 5 -9.25 9.30 0.60
C ARG A 5 -9.44 7.80 0.54
N TYR A 6 -8.43 7.09 0.07
CA TYR A 6 -8.41 5.64 -0.04
C TYR A 6 -7.30 5.07 0.83
N VAL A 7 -7.61 3.98 1.52
CA VAL A 7 -6.65 3.17 2.26
C VAL A 7 -6.76 1.76 1.71
N PHE A 8 -5.62 1.10 1.53
CA PHE A 8 -5.55 -0.25 1.00
C PHE A 8 -4.79 -1.15 1.96
N ASP A 9 -5.23 -2.41 2.03
CA ASP A 9 -4.50 -3.48 2.68
C ASP A 9 -3.18 -3.78 1.96
N THR A 10 -2.14 -4.15 2.71
CA THR A 10 -0.81 -4.48 2.19
C THR A 10 -0.88 -5.55 1.08
N ASN A 11 -1.72 -6.58 1.22
CA ASN A 11 -1.85 -7.62 0.20
C ASN A 11 -2.51 -7.13 -1.08
N VAL A 12 -3.41 -6.13 -1.00
CA VAL A 12 -4.01 -5.51 -2.19
C VAL A 12 -2.94 -4.72 -2.95
N ILE A 13 -2.10 -3.98 -2.24
CA ILE A 13 -0.98 -3.23 -2.83
C ILE A 13 0.01 -4.20 -3.49
N ILE A 14 0.46 -5.21 -2.78
CA ILE A 14 1.36 -6.24 -3.34
C ILE A 14 0.71 -6.94 -4.54
N SER A 15 -0.56 -7.32 -4.45
CA SER A 15 -1.24 -8.01 -5.56
C SER A 15 -1.38 -7.11 -6.79
N SER A 16 -1.56 -5.80 -6.60
CA SER A 16 -1.62 -4.85 -7.71
C SER A 16 -0.30 -4.79 -8.50
N LEU A 17 0.82 -4.84 -7.78
CA LEU A 17 2.16 -4.81 -8.35
C LEU A 17 2.50 -6.10 -9.09
N LEU A 18 2.12 -7.25 -8.53
CA LEU A 18 2.47 -8.55 -9.11
C LEU A 18 1.57 -8.97 -10.28
N PHE A 19 0.35 -8.42 -10.36
CA PHE A 19 -0.66 -8.85 -11.33
C PHE A 19 -1.33 -7.65 -12.01
N GLU A 20 -0.72 -7.17 -13.09
CA GLU A 20 -1.31 -6.11 -13.91
C GLU A 20 -2.69 -6.50 -14.47
N GLY A 21 -3.63 -5.56 -14.46
CA GLY A 21 -5.01 -5.75 -14.92
C GLY A 21 -5.91 -6.54 -13.95
N SER A 22 -5.37 -6.97 -12.81
CA SER A 22 -6.15 -7.61 -11.75
C SER A 22 -7.09 -6.61 -11.05
N ASN A 23 -8.10 -7.10 -10.32
CA ASN A 23 -8.99 -6.24 -9.54
C ASN A 23 -8.23 -5.32 -8.56
N PRO A 24 -7.19 -5.79 -7.83
CA PRO A 24 -6.31 -4.92 -7.03
C PRO A 24 -5.65 -3.79 -7.83
N ASP A 25 -5.07 -4.10 -9.00
CA ASP A 25 -4.44 -3.09 -9.87
C ASP A 25 -5.46 -2.05 -10.36
N LEU A 26 -6.62 -2.50 -10.82
CA LEU A 26 -7.70 -1.61 -11.25
C LEU A 26 -8.20 -0.72 -10.11
N ALA A 27 -8.31 -1.24 -8.88
CA ALA A 27 -8.73 -0.48 -7.71
C ALA A 27 -7.72 0.62 -7.34
N ILE A 28 -6.42 0.32 -7.36
CA ILE A 28 -5.37 1.32 -7.09
C ILE A 28 -5.32 2.37 -8.18
N ARG A 29 -5.34 1.98 -9.46
CA ARG A 29 -5.39 2.93 -10.59
C ARG A 29 -6.60 3.85 -10.49
N TYR A 30 -7.76 3.32 -10.12
CA TYR A 30 -8.96 4.12 -9.90
C TYR A 30 -8.77 5.11 -8.74
N ALA A 31 -8.23 4.68 -7.60
CA ALA A 31 -7.98 5.57 -6.46
C ALA A 31 -7.00 6.70 -6.80
N LEU A 32 -5.91 6.40 -7.52
CA LEU A 32 -4.94 7.39 -8.00
C LEU A 32 -5.56 8.43 -8.94
N GLN A 33 -6.58 8.05 -9.73
CA GLN A 33 -7.28 8.97 -10.64
C GLN A 33 -8.37 9.79 -9.95
N ASN A 34 -9.00 9.25 -8.89
CA ASN A 34 -10.23 9.81 -8.32
C ASN A 34 -10.08 10.37 -6.90
N GLY A 35 -8.89 10.25 -6.28
CA GLY A 35 -8.66 10.73 -4.94
C GLY A 35 -7.19 10.73 -4.55
N ASN A 36 -6.95 10.53 -3.26
CA ASN A 36 -5.61 10.40 -2.68
C ASN A 36 -5.52 9.05 -1.97
N ILE A 37 -4.44 8.33 -2.19
CA ILE A 37 -4.11 7.14 -1.40
C ILE A 37 -3.36 7.61 -0.16
N LEU A 38 -3.78 7.12 1.00
CA LEU A 38 -3.10 7.37 2.26
C LEU A 38 -2.25 6.15 2.63
N PHE A 39 -1.07 6.39 3.18
CA PHE A 39 -0.19 5.33 3.67
C PHE A 39 0.66 5.83 4.84
N SER A 40 1.14 4.92 5.67
CA SER A 40 2.13 5.19 6.72
C SER A 40 3.52 4.73 6.29
N LEU A 41 4.55 5.17 7.01
CA LEU A 41 5.92 4.66 6.81
C LEU A 41 5.98 3.15 7.05
N GLU A 42 5.25 2.67 8.06
CA GLU A 42 5.20 1.25 8.42
C GLU A 42 4.62 0.38 7.31
N LEU A 43 3.62 0.89 6.58
CA LEU A 43 3.06 0.20 5.41
C LEU A 43 4.09 0.08 4.29
N ILE A 44 4.86 1.14 4.03
CA ILE A 44 5.94 1.13 3.04
C ILE A 44 7.02 0.12 3.42
N GLU A 45 7.45 0.12 4.68
CA GLU A 45 8.42 -0.84 5.21
C GLU A 45 7.90 -2.28 5.12
N GLU A 46 6.62 -2.52 5.41
CA GLU A 46 6.00 -3.84 5.27
C GLU A 46 5.98 -4.30 3.80
N ILE A 47 5.62 -3.42 2.87
CA ILE A 47 5.62 -3.75 1.44
C ILE A 47 7.04 -4.14 0.99
N ASP A 48 8.05 -3.35 1.34
CA ASP A 48 9.45 -3.63 0.99
C ASP A 48 9.93 -4.96 1.61
N GLU A 49 9.65 -5.18 2.90
CA GLU A 49 9.98 -6.44 3.57
C GLU A 49 9.32 -7.63 2.88
N VAL A 50 8.04 -7.52 2.53
CA VAL A 50 7.30 -8.62 1.90
C VAL A 50 7.85 -8.90 0.50
N LEU A 51 8.11 -7.87 -0.31
CA LEU A 51 8.61 -8.02 -1.68
C LEU A 51 10.08 -8.50 -1.73
N SER A 52 10.88 -8.21 -0.70
CA SER A 52 12.27 -8.71 -0.59
C SER A 52 12.36 -10.24 -0.40
N ARG A 53 11.25 -10.91 -0.01
CA ARG A 53 11.25 -12.34 0.29
C ARG A 53 11.54 -13.15 -0.98
N ALA A 54 12.38 -14.19 -0.83
CA ALA A 54 12.86 -15.03 -1.92
C ALA A 54 11.79 -15.56 -2.89
N LYS A 55 10.57 -15.82 -2.40
CA LYS A 55 9.44 -16.31 -3.20
C LYS A 55 8.93 -15.30 -4.25
N PHE A 56 9.22 -14.01 -4.07
CA PHE A 56 8.79 -12.93 -4.98
C PHE A 56 9.81 -12.56 -6.05
N ARG A 57 11.07 -12.99 -5.92
CA ARG A 57 12.14 -12.73 -6.91
C ARG A 57 11.85 -13.24 -8.33
N LYS A 58 10.88 -14.15 -8.49
CA LYS A 58 10.43 -14.64 -9.81
C LYS A 58 9.34 -13.77 -10.46
N TYR A 59 8.80 -12.82 -9.72
CA TYR A 59 7.70 -11.95 -10.15
C TYR A 59 8.15 -10.50 -10.28
N ILE A 60 9.14 -10.07 -9.48
CA ILE A 60 9.62 -8.70 -9.46
C ILE A 60 11.13 -8.66 -9.24
N THR A 61 11.79 -7.76 -9.96
CA THR A 61 13.20 -7.40 -9.76
C THR A 61 13.35 -6.37 -8.63
N ASP A 62 14.57 -6.18 -8.12
CA ASP A 62 14.82 -5.13 -7.12
C ASP A 62 14.59 -3.73 -7.71
N GLU A 63 14.91 -3.53 -8.99
CA GLU A 63 14.71 -2.27 -9.73
C GLU A 63 13.21 -1.94 -9.88
N GLU A 64 12.39 -2.91 -10.31
CA GLU A 64 10.94 -2.72 -10.41
C GLU A 64 10.28 -2.46 -9.04
N ARG A 65 10.83 -3.05 -7.97
CA ARG A 65 10.36 -2.78 -6.59
C ARG A 65 10.63 -1.33 -6.20
N GLU A 66 11.85 -0.85 -6.43
CA GLU A 66 12.25 0.52 -6.12
C GLU A 66 11.42 1.54 -6.92
N GLU A 67 11.29 1.34 -8.24
CA GLU A 67 10.47 2.20 -9.11
C GLU A 67 9.01 2.24 -8.66
N PHE A 68 8.46 1.10 -8.22
CA PHE A 68 7.11 1.05 -7.70
C PHE A 68 6.96 1.85 -6.40
N LEU A 69 7.85 1.63 -5.43
CA LEU A 69 7.80 2.31 -4.14
C LEU A 69 7.93 3.83 -4.31
N ASP A 70 8.88 4.28 -5.15
CA ASP A 70 9.07 5.70 -5.46
C ASP A 70 7.80 6.31 -6.07
N SER A 71 7.23 5.65 -7.09
CA SER A 71 5.99 6.10 -7.74
C SER A 71 4.79 6.10 -6.79
N PHE A 72 4.72 5.14 -5.87
CA PHE A 72 3.65 5.04 -4.89
C PHE A 72 3.74 6.17 -3.85
N ILE A 73 4.97 6.45 -3.37
CA ILE A 73 5.24 7.53 -2.42
C ILE A 73 4.95 8.89 -3.05
N ASP A 74 5.39 9.12 -4.29
CA ASP A 74 5.19 10.38 -5.01
C ASP A 74 3.71 10.72 -5.26
N ARG A 75 2.85 9.71 -5.36
CA ARG A 75 1.44 9.88 -5.73
C ARG A 75 0.46 9.82 -4.56
N GLY A 76 0.86 9.23 -3.44
CA GLY A 76 0.01 9.17 -2.26
C GLY A 76 0.33 10.26 -1.24
N ILE A 77 -0.26 10.14 -0.07
CA ILE A 77 -0.06 11.03 1.07
C ILE A 77 0.45 10.18 2.22
N LEU A 78 1.71 10.41 2.59
CA LEU A 78 2.27 9.89 3.82
C LEU A 78 1.57 10.56 5.00
N ILE A 79 0.99 9.74 5.88
CA ILE A 79 0.42 10.17 7.15
C ILE A 79 1.20 9.56 8.30
N GLU A 80 1.44 10.40 9.30
CA GLU A 80 1.98 9.98 10.58
C GLU A 80 0.84 9.37 11.39
N VAL A 81 0.99 8.10 11.73
CA VAL A 81 0.03 7.38 12.57
C VAL A 81 0.15 7.91 14.01
N VAL A 82 -0.87 8.62 14.47
CA VAL A 82 -0.90 9.26 15.81
C VAL A 82 -1.80 8.54 16.81
N ASP A 83 -2.76 7.74 16.34
CA ASP A 83 -3.66 6.96 17.18
C ASP A 83 -3.38 5.48 16.98
N VAL A 84 -3.11 4.76 18.08
CA VAL A 84 -2.94 3.31 18.07
C VAL A 84 -4.30 2.65 18.25
N VAL A 85 -4.78 1.96 17.22
CA VAL A 85 -6.05 1.22 17.26
C VAL A 85 -5.77 -0.19 17.80
N LYS A 86 -6.68 -0.73 18.62
CA LYS A 86 -6.65 -2.11 19.12
C LYS A 86 -8.03 -2.72 19.06
N GLU A 87 -8.60 -2.72 17.87
CA GLU A 87 -9.96 -3.15 17.59
C GLU A 87 -9.98 -4.46 16.79
N CYS A 88 -8.92 -4.74 16.04
CA CYS A 88 -8.83 -5.94 15.23
C CYS A 88 -8.50 -7.17 16.08
N ARG A 89 -9.08 -8.31 15.69
CA ARG A 89 -8.77 -9.61 16.31
C ARG A 89 -7.33 -10.05 16.06
N ASP A 90 -6.78 -9.64 14.92
CA ASP A 90 -5.35 -9.70 14.63
C ASP A 90 -4.75 -8.30 14.85
N ALA A 91 -3.82 -8.20 15.78
CA ALA A 91 -3.20 -6.93 16.15
C ALA A 91 -2.37 -6.31 15.02
N LYS A 92 -2.10 -7.04 13.94
CA LYS A 92 -1.42 -6.50 12.75
C LYS A 92 -2.34 -5.65 11.88
N ASP A 93 -3.63 -5.97 11.87
CA ASP A 93 -4.63 -5.30 11.03
C ASP A 93 -5.04 -3.95 11.61
N ASP A 94 -4.74 -3.70 12.89
CA ASP A 94 -5.01 -2.44 13.57
C ASP A 94 -4.39 -1.25 12.81
N LYS A 95 -3.18 -1.42 12.26
CA LYS A 95 -2.45 -0.40 11.49
C LYS A 95 -3.23 0.19 10.32
N ILE A 96 -4.17 -0.56 9.75
CA ILE A 96 -5.03 -0.09 8.66
C ILE A 96 -6.08 0.90 9.18
N LEU A 97 -6.60 0.67 10.39
CA LEU A 97 -7.59 1.53 11.04
C LEU A 97 -6.98 2.83 11.59
N GLU A 98 -5.66 2.82 11.84
CA GLU A 98 -4.90 3.97 12.32
C GLU A 98 -4.68 5.07 11.26
N LEU A 99 -5.04 4.82 10.00
CA LEU A 99 -4.87 5.74 8.86
C LEU A 99 -6.04 6.75 8.67
N TRP A 100 -6.92 6.86 9.67
CA TRP A 100 -8.13 7.70 9.62
C TRP A 100 -7.87 9.20 9.81
#